data_AF-A0A1V3XDV6-F1
#
_entry.id   AF-A0A1V3XDV6-F1
#
_cell.length_a   1.000
_cell.length_b   1.000
_cell.length_c   1.000
_cell.angle_alpha   90.00
_cell.angle_beta   90.00
_cell.angle_gamma   90.00
#
_symmetry.space_group_name_H-M   'P 1'
#
loop_
_entity.id
_entity.type
_entity.pdbx_description
1 polymer ?
#
loop_
_entity_poly.entity_id
_entity_poly.type
_entity_poly.pdbx_seq_one_letter_code
_entity_poly.pdbx_strand_id
1 'polypeptide(L)' 'MVGVNNNTDFLHAIKSGMVYGTAEPLHRGRRQQLWLVVITDETDRVVARVRCGCRIWSRRQTPDPNVAAVSTG' A
#
# COMPACT_ATOMS: atom_id res chain seq x y z
N MET A 1 7.75 -7.15 -4.06
CA MET A 1 6.56 -6.82 -3.25
C MET A 1 5.51 -6.29 -4.20
N VAL A 2 4.27 -6.80 -4.16
CA VAL A 2 3.17 -6.22 -4.97
C VAL A 2 2.12 -5.64 -4.04
N GLY A 3 1.63 -4.44 -4.36
CA GLY A 3 0.48 -3.85 -3.66
C GLY A 3 -0.77 -4.66 -4.01
N VAL A 4 -1.47 -5.15 -2.99
CA VAL A 4 -2.71 -5.93 -3.18
C VAL A 4 -3.96 -5.17 -2.75
N ASN A 5 -3.80 -4.15 -1.92
CA ASN A 5 -4.88 -3.24 -1.56
C ASN A 5 -4.32 -1.87 -1.18
N ASN A 6 -5.09 -0.84 -1.47
CA ASN A 6 -4.89 0.52 -0.97
C ASN A 6 -6.27 1.04 -0.58
N ASN A 7 -6.50 1.19 0.72
CA ASN A 7 -7.66 1.90 1.24
C ASN A 7 -7.17 3.19 1.89
N THR A 8 -7.70 4.34 1.46
CA THR A 8 -7.29 5.66 1.95
C THR A 8 -8.50 6.43 2.45
N ASP A 9 -8.47 6.80 3.72
CA ASP A 9 -9.45 7.67 4.36
C ASP A 9 -8.85 9.08 4.45
N PHE A 10 -9.41 10.04 3.70
CA PHE A 10 -9.06 11.45 3.79
C PHE A 10 -9.91 12.12 4.88
N LEU A 11 -9.27 12.57 5.96
CA LEU A 11 -9.94 13.15 7.11
C LEU A 11 -9.97 14.67 7.04
N HIS A 12 -8.89 15.29 6.55
CA HIS A 12 -8.78 16.74 6.40
C HIS A 12 -8.13 17.13 5.08
N ALA A 13 -8.67 18.17 4.45
CA ALA A 13 -8.10 18.75 3.24
C ALA A 13 -6.96 19.71 3.57
N ILE A 14 -5.81 19.52 2.93
CA ILE A 14 -4.69 20.47 2.94
C ILE A 14 -4.57 21.10 1.55
N LYS A 15 -4.44 22.42 1.52
CA LYS A 15 -4.24 23.18 0.27
C LYS A 15 -2.75 23.35 -0.07
N SER A 16 -1.90 23.50 0.94
CA SER A 16 -0.45 23.66 0.82
C SER A 16 0.22 23.43 2.18
N GLY A 17 1.49 23.05 2.18
CA GLY A 17 2.27 22.77 3.40
C GLY A 17 2.98 21.42 3.33
N MET A 18 3.73 21.07 4.37
CA MET A 18 4.36 19.75 4.49
C MET A 18 3.44 18.77 5.23
N VAL A 19 3.51 17.51 4.83
CA VAL A 19 2.84 16.41 5.53
C VAL A 19 3.85 15.33 5.88
N TYR A 20 3.68 14.73 7.05
CA TYR A 20 4.54 13.71 7.61
C TYR A 20 3.80 12.39 7.64
N GLY A 21 4.38 11.35 7.02
CA GLY A 21 3.80 10.01 6.99
C GLY A 21 4.57 9.05 7.88
N THR A 22 3.90 8.46 8.87
CA THR A 22 4.45 7.36 9.69
C THR A 22 3.79 6.05 9.30
N ALA A 23 4.60 5.03 8.97
CA ALA A 23 4.12 3.71 8.57
C ALA A 23 4.35 2.67 9.68
N GLU A 24 3.25 2.10 10.19
CA GLU A 24 3.26 1.08 11.23
C GLU A 24 2.79 -0.27 10.67
N PRO A 25 3.51 -1.37 10.95
CA PRO A 25 3.09 -2.70 10.52
C PRO A 25 1.95 -3.21 11.41
N LEU A 26 0.74 -3.37 10.84
CA LEU A 26 -0.40 -3.98 11.53
C LEU A 26 -0.33 -5.51 11.52
N HIS A 27 0.21 -6.10 10.45
CA HIS A 27 0.36 -7.55 10.34
C HIS A 27 1.57 -7.89 9.49
N ARG A 28 2.43 -8.79 9.97
CA ARG A 28 3.68 -9.21 9.28
C ARG A 28 3.68 -10.71 9.01
N GLY A 29 2.74 -11.15 8.19
CA GLY A 29 2.65 -12.54 7.75
C GLY A 29 3.71 -12.88 6.69
N ARG A 30 4.00 -14.19 6.55
CA ARG A 30 5.02 -14.70 5.61
C ARG A 30 4.67 -14.50 4.13
N ARG A 31 3.38 -14.30 3.82
CA ARG A 31 2.85 -14.08 2.46
C ARG A 31 2.18 -12.72 2.29
N GLN A 32 1.61 -12.15 3.36
CA GLN A 32 0.90 -10.88 3.34
C GLN A 32 1.37 -10.01 4.50
N GLN A 33 1.64 -8.75 4.21
CA GLN A 33 1.88 -7.72 5.20
C GLN A 33 0.80 -6.65 5.08
N LEU A 34 0.28 -6.18 6.20
CA LEU A 34 -0.64 -5.06 6.28
C LEU A 34 0.04 -3.92 7.02
N TRP A 35 -0.02 -2.74 6.44
CA TRP A 35 0.60 -1.53 6.95
C TRP A 35 -0.48 -0.45 7.12
N LEU A 36 -0.37 0.28 8.23
CA LEU A 36 -1.11 1.51 8.47
C LEU A 36 -0.14 2.67 8.29
N VAL A 37 -0.44 3.56 7.36
CA VAL A 37 0.26 4.83 7.21
C VAL A 37 -0.65 5.91 7.76
N VAL A 38 -0.18 6.63 8.77
CA VAL A 38 -0.83 7.82 9.30
C VAL A 38 -0.10 9.03 8.75
N ILE A 39 -0.85 9.91 8.09
CA ILE A 39 -0.31 11.16 7.56
C ILE A 39 -0.81 12.29 8.46
N THR A 40 0.14 13.06 9.00
CA THR A 40 -0.10 14.25 9.81
C THR A 40 0.44 15.50 9.10
N ASP A 41 -0.02 16.67 9.52
CA ASP A 41 0.55 17.95 9.11
C ASP A 41 1.59 18.47 10.11
N GLU A 42 2.10 19.68 9.88
CA GLU A 42 3.07 20.37 10.76
C GLU A 42 2.54 20.65 12.17
N THR A 43 1.23 20.56 12.37
CA THR A 43 0.56 20.75 13.67
C THR A 43 0.17 19.43 14.35
N ASP A 44 0.72 18.31 13.88
CA ASP A 44 0.39 16.94 14.33
C ASP A 44 -1.08 16.54 14.13
N ARG A 45 -1.79 17.25 13.24
CA ARG A 45 -3.18 16.91 12.92
C ARG A 45 -3.22 15.81 11.86
N VAL A 46 -4.00 14.75 12.11
CA VAL A 46 -4.15 13.63 11.15
C VAL A 46 -4.96 14.07 9.93
N VAL A 47 -4.36 14.05 8.76
CA VAL A 47 -4.98 14.48 7.50
C VAL A 47 -5.52 13.32 6.69
N ALA A 48 -4.81 12.19 6.70
CA ALA A 48 -5.22 11.00 5.98
C ALA A 48 -4.68 9.76 6.69
N ARG A 49 -5.39 8.65 6.49
CA ARG A 49 -4.93 7.33 6.91
C ARG A 49 -5.00 6.39 5.73
N VAL A 50 -3.92 5.67 5.50
CA VAL A 50 -3.83 4.69 4.42
C VAL A 50 -3.62 3.33 5.03
N ARG A 51 -4.47 2.37 4.68
CA ARG A 51 -4.20 0.95 4.89
C ARG A 51 -3.77 0.36 3.57
N CYS A 52 -2.54 -0.15 3.53
CA CYS A 52 -2.04 -0.81 2.35
C CYS A 52 -1.52 -2.21 2.69
N GLY A 53 -1.79 -3.12 1.77
CA GLY A 53 -1.40 -4.51 1.87
C GLY A 53 -0.33 -4.79 0.84
N CYS A 54 0.74 -5.45 1.27
CA CYS A 54 1.71 -6.00 0.35
C CYS A 54 1.73 -7.53 0.41
N ARG A 55 1.70 -8.17 -0.76
CA ARG A 55 2.04 -9.59 -0.86
C ARG A 55 3.55 -9.74 -1.04
N ILE A 56 4.16 -10.49 -0.13
CA ILE A 56 5.55 -10.89 -0.23
C ILE A 56 5.62 -12.01 -1.28
N TRP A 57 6.19 -11.69 -2.43
CA TRP A 57 6.55 -12.70 -3.42
C TRP A 57 7.90 -13.30 -3.04
N SER A 58 8.01 -14.62 -3.08
CA SER A 58 9.32 -15.25 -3.08
C SER A 58 10.02 -14.90 -4.40
N ARG A 59 11.35 -14.84 -4.40
CA ARG A 59 12.19 -14.51 -5.57
C ARG A 59 12.03 -15.47 -6.78
N ARG A 60 11.06 -16.39 -6.77
CA ARG A 60 10.84 -17.48 -7.73
C ARG A 60 9.53 -17.39 -8.53
N GLN A 61 8.85 -16.24 -8.51
CA GLN A 61 7.69 -15.99 -9.35
C GLN A 61 7.94 -14.71 -10.16
N THR A 62 8.76 -14.85 -11.20
CA THR A 62 8.61 -14.01 -12.39
C THR A 62 7.42 -14.60 -13.15
N PRO A 63 6.31 -13.88 -13.35
CA PRO A 63 5.29 -14.33 -14.28
C PRO A 63 5.92 -14.32 -15.68
N ASP A 64 5.82 -15.43 -16.42
CA ASP A 64 6.25 -15.45 -17.82
C ASP A 64 5.48 -14.36 -18.59
N PRO A 65 6.17 -13.44 -19.30
CA PRO A 65 5.51 -12.37 -20.06
C PRO A 65 4.68 -12.86 -21.25
N ASN A 66 4.69 -14.18 -21.54
CA ASN A 66 4.05 -14.78 -22.72
C ASN A 66 2.83 -15.68 -22.44
N VAL A 67 2.29 -15.74 -21.21
CA VAL A 67 1.07 -16.53 -20.94
C VAL A 67 -0.23 -15.79 -21.32
N ALA A 68 -0.16 -14.54 -21.79
CA ALA A 68 -1.28 -13.83 -22.38
C ALA A 68 -1.45 -14.14 -23.89
N ALA A 69 -1.65 -15.42 -24.23
CA ALA A 69 -2.18 -15.80 -25.54
C ALA A 69 -3.05 -17.05 -25.37
N VAL A 70 -4.33 -16.82 -25.07
CA VAL A 70 -5.39 -17.80 -25.27
C VAL A 70 -5.41 -18.18 -26.75
N SER A 71 -4.99 -19.40 -27.08
CA SER A 71 -5.48 -20.08 -28.29
C SER A 71 -6.80 -20.74 -27.92
N THR A 72 -7.90 -20.05 -28.19
CA THR A 72 -9.17 -20.72 -28.44
C THR A 72 -9.11 -21.17 -29.90
N GLY A 73 -9.19 -22.49 -30.11
CA GLY A 73 -9.42 -23.06 -31.44
C GLY A 73 -10.84 -22.83 -31.94
#